data_AF-A0A5C3LRV4-F1
#
_entry.id   AF-A0A5C3LRV4-F1
#
_cell.length_a   1.000
_cell.length_b   1.000
_cell.length_c   1.000
_cell.angle_alpha   90.00
_cell.angle_beta   90.00
_cell.angle_gamma   90.00
#
_symmetry.space_group_name_H-M   'P 1'
#
loop_
_entity.id
_entity.type
_entity.pdbx_description
1 polymer ?
#
loop_
_entity_poly.entity_id
_entity_poly.type
_entity_poly.pdbx_seq_one_letter_code
_entity_poly.pdbx_strand_id
1 'polypeptide(L)'
;QPWPSMDQLEQLSGNAAGSFIIASTLVNFIEKGQSHLQDQLEKALNMIDGLDLVYYQVITMALEENKALSDRHLNIFHKVLAVLALVKEPLSITAISIILQSKAHHIAHILLGLQAILLIPENDDEPVKLFHTSLRDYLCTKAHSENLSINLNQSHAMLAIKCLQVVV
;
A
#
# COMPACT_ATOMS: atom_id res chain seq x y z
N GLN A 1 1.46 -4.55 36.88
CA GLN A 1 1.09 -3.42 35.99
C GLN A 1 0.20 -3.95 34.88
N PRO A 2 -0.66 -3.13 34.26
CA PRO A 2 -1.33 -3.53 33.03
C PRO A 2 -0.28 -3.89 31.98
N TRP A 3 -0.58 -4.92 31.19
CA TRP A 3 0.21 -5.32 30.04
C TRP A 3 -0.68 -5.18 28.80
N PRO A 4 -0.28 -4.40 27.77
CA PRO A 4 0.90 -3.55 27.71
C PRO A 4 0.84 -2.35 28.67
N SER A 5 1.97 -1.67 28.90
CA SER A 5 1.97 -0.40 29.63
C SER A 5 1.24 0.70 28.85
N MET A 6 0.82 1.77 29.52
CA MET A 6 0.14 2.88 28.83
C MET A 6 1.02 3.54 27.76
N ASP A 7 2.31 3.73 28.04
CA ASP A 7 3.26 4.30 27.06
C ASP A 7 3.38 3.41 25.81
N GLN A 8 3.38 2.09 26.01
CA GLN A 8 3.40 1.12 24.91
C GLN A 8 2.10 1.15 24.09
N LEU A 9 0.95 1.31 24.75
CA LEU A 9 -0.34 1.47 24.07
C LEU A 9 -0.41 2.78 23.27
N GLU A 10 0.08 3.89 23.82
CA GLU A 10 0.14 5.17 23.10
C GLU A 10 1.06 5.07 21.88
N GLN A 11 2.21 4.41 22.01
CA GLN A 11 3.11 4.16 20.88
C GLN A 11 2.47 3.29 19.80
N LEU A 12 1.81 2.18 20.16
CA LEU A 12 1.09 1.33 19.20
C LEU A 12 -0.06 2.10 18.52
N SER A 13 -0.76 2.96 19.26
CA SER A 13 -1.80 3.84 18.72
C SER A 13 -1.22 4.87 17.74
N GLY A 14 -0.05 5.42 18.05
CA GLY A 14 0.71 6.29 17.15
C GLY A 14 1.11 5.56 15.87
N ASN A 15 1.66 4.36 15.99
CA ASN A 15 2.05 3.50 14.86
C ASN A 15 0.85 3.14 13.98
N ALA A 16 -0.35 3.02 14.56
CA ALA A 16 -1.58 2.77 13.82
C ALA A 16 -2.07 3.97 12.99
N ALA A 17 -1.59 5.18 13.27
CA ALA A 17 -1.94 6.42 12.57
C ALA A 17 -3.47 6.61 12.35
N GLY A 18 -4.29 6.13 13.30
CA GLY A 18 -5.76 6.19 13.21
C GLY A 18 -6.43 5.13 12.33
N SER A 19 -5.67 4.21 11.71
CA SER A 19 -6.22 3.12 10.91
C SER A 19 -6.58 1.91 11.78
N PHE A 20 -7.87 1.57 11.82
CA PHE A 20 -8.35 0.36 12.49
C PHE A 20 -7.69 -0.91 11.92
N ILE A 21 -7.41 -0.94 10.61
CA ILE A 21 -6.78 -2.10 9.97
C ILE A 21 -5.36 -2.25 10.51
N ILE A 22 -4.58 -1.17 10.58
CA ILE A 22 -3.21 -1.21 11.13
C ILE A 22 -3.23 -1.63 12.60
N ALA A 23 -4.14 -1.04 13.41
CA ALA A 23 -4.31 -1.43 14.80
C ALA A 23 -4.63 -2.93 14.93
N SER A 24 -5.56 -3.44 14.13
CA SER A 24 -5.95 -4.85 14.14
C SER A 24 -4.81 -5.77 13.67
N THR A 25 -3.98 -5.33 12.72
CA THR A 25 -2.80 -6.07 12.28
C THR A 25 -1.74 -6.15 13.37
N LEU A 26 -1.45 -5.03 14.05
CA LEU A 26 -0.51 -5.01 15.18
C LEU A 26 -0.97 -5.94 16.30
N VAL A 27 -2.27 -5.92 16.64
CA VAL A 27 -2.87 -6.83 17.62
C VAL A 27 -2.73 -8.29 17.17
N ASN A 28 -3.14 -8.61 15.93
CA ASN A 28 -3.02 -9.96 15.38
C ASN A 28 -1.57 -10.46 15.36
N PHE A 29 -0.62 -9.58 15.04
CA PHE A 29 0.81 -9.91 15.03
C PHE A 29 1.32 -10.28 16.42
N ILE A 30 0.91 -9.51 17.44
CA ILE A 30 1.24 -9.80 18.85
C ILE A 30 0.59 -11.12 19.30
N GLU A 31 -0.67 -11.36 18.96
CA GLU A 31 -1.44 -12.53 19.42
C GLU A 31 -1.08 -13.84 18.70
N LYS A 32 -0.75 -13.79 17.41
CA LYS A 32 -0.54 -14.99 16.56
C LYS A 32 0.92 -15.32 16.32
N GLY A 33 1.86 -14.54 16.86
CA GLY A 33 3.29 -14.80 16.74
C GLY A 33 3.67 -16.15 17.35
N GLN A 34 4.60 -16.87 16.71
CA GLN A 34 5.11 -18.16 17.22
C GLN A 34 6.10 -18.01 18.40
N SER A 35 6.53 -16.79 18.71
CA SER A 35 7.49 -16.48 19.78
C SER A 35 6.82 -15.92 21.03
N HIS A 36 7.61 -15.61 22.06
CA HIS A 36 7.10 -15.05 23.31
C HIS A 36 6.40 -13.70 23.08
N LEU A 37 5.28 -13.48 23.78
CA LEU A 37 4.37 -12.33 23.61
C LEU A 37 5.08 -10.99 23.82
N GLN A 38 6.02 -10.95 24.77
CA GLN A 38 6.83 -9.76 25.06
C GLN A 38 7.75 -9.38 23.90
N ASP A 39 8.35 -10.37 23.22
CA ASP A 39 9.23 -10.12 22.08
C ASP A 39 8.44 -9.59 20.88
N GLN A 40 7.21 -10.07 20.71
CA GLN A 40 6.31 -9.59 19.65
C GLN A 40 5.82 -8.17 19.94
N LEU A 41 5.53 -7.86 21.19
CA LEU A 41 5.21 -6.49 21.63
C LEU A 41 6.38 -5.55 21.35
N GLU A 42 7.62 -5.92 21.71
CA GLU A 42 8.80 -5.08 21.43
C GLU A 42 9.07 -4.88 19.94
N LYS A 43 8.81 -5.91 19.11
CA LYS A 43 8.87 -5.78 17.65
C LYS A 43 7.79 -4.85 17.11
N ALA A 44 6.56 -4.96 17.61
CA ALA A 44 5.44 -4.11 17.21
C ALA A 44 5.63 -2.65 17.64
N LEU A 45 6.29 -2.40 18.77
CA LEU A 45 6.65 -1.06 19.25
C LEU A 45 7.76 -0.44 18.40
N ASN A 46 8.83 -1.19 18.14
CA ASN A 46 9.99 -0.75 17.35
C ASN A 46 9.74 -0.77 15.84
N MET A 47 8.53 -1.10 15.42
CA MET A 47 8.02 -0.79 14.09
C MET A 47 7.80 0.73 13.97
N ILE A 48 8.90 1.49 14.07
CA ILE A 48 8.93 2.95 13.99
C ILE A 48 8.95 3.43 12.51
N ASP A 49 9.22 2.51 11.58
CA ASP A 49 8.90 2.60 10.14
C ASP A 49 7.73 1.64 9.76
N GLY A 50 6.89 1.35 10.76
CA GLY A 50 6.11 0.12 10.97
C GLY A 50 4.97 -0.22 10.03
N LEU A 51 4.87 0.46 8.90
CA LEU A 51 3.87 0.12 7.90
C LEU A 51 4.38 -0.90 6.89
N ASP A 52 5.68 -1.22 6.86
CA ASP A 52 6.23 -2.20 5.90
C ASP A 52 5.51 -3.55 5.97
N LEU A 53 5.20 -4.06 7.16
CA LEU A 53 4.43 -5.30 7.32
C LEU A 53 2.98 -5.12 6.87
N VAL A 54 2.37 -3.96 7.14
CA VAL A 54 1.01 -3.62 6.69
C VAL A 54 0.96 -3.55 5.18
N TYR A 55 1.89 -2.81 4.56
CA TYR A 55 2.04 -2.68 3.13
C TYR A 55 2.25 -4.06 2.50
N TYR A 56 3.15 -4.86 3.05
CA TYR A 56 3.38 -6.23 2.60
C TYR A 56 2.09 -7.05 2.64
N GLN A 57 1.38 -7.06 3.77
CA GLN A 57 0.14 -7.85 3.94
C GLN A 57 -0.96 -7.37 3.00
N VAL A 58 -1.26 -6.08 2.97
CA VAL A 58 -2.33 -5.50 2.15
C VAL A 58 -2.05 -5.71 0.66
N ILE A 59 -0.83 -5.44 0.21
CA ILE A 59 -0.44 -5.63 -1.19
C ILE A 59 -0.44 -7.12 -1.55
N THR A 60 0.04 -8.00 -0.67
CA THR A 60 0.06 -9.45 -0.93
C THR A 60 -1.35 -10.03 -1.00
N MET A 61 -2.24 -9.66 -0.08
CA MET A 61 -3.65 -10.07 -0.12
C MET A 61 -4.32 -9.59 -1.39
N ALA A 62 -4.16 -8.31 -1.76
CA ALA A 62 -4.72 -7.78 -2.99
C ALA A 62 -4.14 -8.48 -4.25
N LEU A 63 -2.85 -8.81 -4.24
CA LEU A 63 -2.24 -9.61 -5.30
C LEU A 63 -2.86 -11.01 -5.39
N GLU A 64 -3.05 -11.69 -4.26
CA GLU A 64 -3.64 -13.04 -4.23
C GLU A 64 -5.08 -13.07 -4.75
N GLU A 65 -5.90 -12.08 -4.38
CA GLU A 65 -7.24 -11.91 -4.92
C GLU A 65 -7.22 -11.71 -6.45
N ASN A 66 -6.19 -11.02 -6.96
CA ASN A 66 -6.01 -10.77 -8.39
C ASN A 66 -5.26 -11.90 -9.14
N LYS A 67 -4.60 -12.84 -8.45
CA LYS A 67 -3.87 -13.98 -9.08
C LYS A 67 -4.81 -14.97 -9.76
N ALA A 68 -6.04 -15.09 -9.28
CA ALA A 68 -7.07 -15.90 -9.93
C ALA A 68 -7.58 -15.26 -11.24
N LEU A 69 -7.25 -13.99 -11.49
CA LEU A 69 -7.57 -13.28 -12.72
C LEU A 69 -6.49 -13.52 -13.78
N SER A 70 -6.73 -13.03 -14.99
CA SER A 70 -5.78 -13.17 -16.10
C SER A 70 -4.47 -12.40 -15.87
N ASP A 71 -3.38 -12.82 -16.53
CA ASP A 71 -2.08 -12.13 -16.53
C ASP A 71 -2.18 -10.63 -16.83
N ARG A 72 -3.18 -10.25 -17.63
CA ARG A 72 -3.48 -8.85 -17.94
C ARG A 72 -3.87 -8.06 -16.68
N HIS A 73 -4.67 -8.62 -15.77
CA HIS A 73 -5.06 -7.97 -14.52
C HIS A 73 -3.87 -7.79 -13.59
N LEU A 74 -3.04 -8.83 -13.43
CA LEU A 74 -1.80 -8.74 -12.67
C LEU A 74 -0.87 -7.66 -13.23
N ASN A 75 -0.73 -7.55 -14.55
CA ASN A 75 0.06 -6.48 -15.17
C ASN A 75 -0.52 -5.08 -14.87
N ILE A 76 -1.85 -4.92 -14.85
CA ILE A 76 -2.48 -3.64 -14.49
C ILE A 76 -2.22 -3.32 -13.01
N PHE A 77 -2.31 -4.31 -12.12
CA PHE A 77 -2.01 -4.15 -10.69
C PHE A 77 -0.62 -3.56 -10.45
N HIS A 78 0.41 -4.16 -11.05
CA HIS A 78 1.79 -3.67 -10.90
C HIS A 78 1.96 -2.25 -11.45
N LYS A 79 1.25 -1.90 -12.54
CA LYS A 79 1.26 -0.54 -13.09
C LYS A 79 0.56 0.47 -12.18
N VAL A 80 -0.51 0.07 -11.50
CA VAL A 80 -1.17 0.91 -10.47
C VAL A 80 -0.21 1.17 -9.31
N LEU A 81 0.49 0.14 -8.80
CA LEU A 81 1.52 0.34 -7.77
C LEU A 81 2.62 1.31 -8.24
N ALA A 82 3.08 1.18 -9.48
CA ALA A 82 4.06 2.09 -10.06
C ALA A 82 3.57 3.55 -10.11
N VAL A 83 2.29 3.77 -10.45
CA VAL A 83 1.67 5.10 -10.42
C VAL A 83 1.65 5.66 -9.00
N LEU A 84 1.18 4.89 -8.03
CA LEU A 84 1.09 5.31 -6.62
C LEU A 84 2.47 5.66 -6.03
N ALA A 85 3.50 4.90 -6.41
CA ALA A 85 4.87 5.10 -5.96
C ALA A 85 5.53 6.35 -6.57
N LEU A 86 5.35 6.59 -7.87
CA LEU A 86 6.18 7.54 -8.62
C LEU A 86 5.52 8.88 -8.92
N VAL A 87 4.19 8.95 -9.00
CA VAL A 87 3.53 10.22 -9.34
C VAL A 87 3.55 11.13 -8.13
N LYS A 88 4.14 12.32 -8.29
CA LYS A 88 4.28 13.30 -7.20
C LYS A 88 2.92 13.81 -6.71
N GLU A 89 2.09 14.23 -7.65
CA GLU A 89 0.72 14.72 -7.37
C GLU A 89 -0.28 13.55 -7.45
N PRO A 90 -1.09 13.31 -6.41
CA PRO A 90 -2.12 12.27 -6.42
C PRO A 90 -3.04 12.37 -7.66
N LEU A 91 -3.34 11.22 -8.27
CA LEU A 91 -4.20 11.14 -9.45
C LEU A 91 -5.57 10.57 -9.07
N SER A 92 -6.59 10.96 -9.83
CA SER A 92 -7.93 10.38 -9.73
C SER A 92 -8.03 9.02 -10.40
N ILE A 93 -9.06 8.25 -10.10
CA ILE A 93 -9.32 6.94 -10.74
C ILE A 93 -9.45 7.12 -12.25
N THR A 94 -10.17 8.17 -12.67
CA THR A 94 -10.29 8.57 -14.08
C THR A 94 -8.93 8.85 -14.71
N ALA A 95 -8.08 9.64 -14.05
CA ALA A 95 -6.76 9.97 -14.58
C ALA A 95 -5.84 8.75 -14.70
N ILE A 96 -5.84 7.87 -13.70
CA ILE A 96 -5.07 6.61 -13.72
C ILE A 96 -5.57 5.71 -14.85
N SER A 97 -6.89 5.61 -15.06
CA SER A 97 -7.51 4.86 -16.15
C SER A 97 -7.03 5.33 -17.52
N ILE A 98 -6.97 6.65 -17.72
CA ILE A 98 -6.50 7.27 -18.96
C ILE A 98 -5.01 6.97 -19.19
N ILE A 99 -4.15 7.23 -18.21
CA ILE A 99 -2.69 7.01 -18.33
C ILE A 99 -2.38 5.54 -18.57
N LEU A 100 -3.05 4.62 -17.86
CA LEU A 100 -2.80 3.18 -18.00
C LEU A 100 -3.59 2.54 -19.15
N GLN A 101 -4.40 3.31 -19.89
CA GLN A 101 -5.27 2.83 -20.97
C GLN A 101 -6.06 1.58 -20.57
N SER A 102 -6.63 1.63 -19.36
CA SER A 102 -7.31 0.52 -18.70
C SER A 102 -8.66 1.00 -18.20
N LYS A 103 -9.69 0.16 -18.23
CA LYS A 103 -11.05 0.56 -17.83
C LYS A 103 -11.07 1.02 -16.36
N ALA A 104 -11.76 2.13 -16.07
CA ALA A 104 -11.83 2.70 -14.72
C ALA A 104 -12.26 1.69 -13.65
N HIS A 105 -13.24 0.82 -13.94
CA HIS A 105 -13.67 -0.20 -12.97
C HIS A 105 -12.58 -1.22 -12.60
N HIS A 106 -11.62 -1.52 -13.50
CA HIS A 106 -10.49 -2.37 -13.13
C HIS A 106 -9.53 -1.62 -12.20
N ILE A 107 -9.32 -0.32 -12.43
CA ILE A 107 -8.49 0.52 -11.56
C ILE A 107 -9.14 0.64 -10.18
N ALA A 108 -10.43 0.96 -10.13
CA ALA A 108 -11.20 1.04 -8.89
C ALA A 108 -11.15 -0.27 -8.10
N HIS A 109 -11.33 -1.42 -8.77
CA HIS A 109 -11.24 -2.73 -8.12
C HIS A 109 -9.87 -2.96 -7.45
N ILE A 110 -8.77 -2.65 -8.13
CA ILE A 110 -7.42 -2.78 -7.59
C ILE A 110 -7.23 -1.83 -6.39
N LEU A 111 -7.64 -0.58 -6.51
CA LEU A 111 -7.49 0.41 -5.45
C LEU A 111 -8.31 0.03 -4.22
N LEU A 112 -9.52 -0.50 -4.39
CA LEU A 112 -10.36 -1.00 -3.29
C LEU A 112 -9.69 -2.15 -2.54
N GLY A 113 -8.96 -3.04 -3.22
CA GLY A 113 -8.13 -4.06 -2.55
C GLY A 113 -7.00 -3.45 -1.71
N LEU A 114 -6.59 -2.22 -1.99
CA LEU A 114 -5.56 -1.45 -1.28
C LEU A 114 -6.16 -0.40 -0.33
N GLN A 115 -7.47 -0.40 -0.08
CA GLN A 115 -8.16 0.64 0.70
C GLN A 115 -7.62 0.80 2.13
N ALA A 116 -6.95 -0.22 2.68
CA ALA A 116 -6.32 -0.13 3.99
C ALA A 116 -5.14 0.85 4.08
N ILE A 117 -4.53 1.16 2.93
CA ILE A 117 -3.32 1.99 2.81
C ILE A 117 -3.52 3.19 1.87
N LEU A 118 -4.75 3.37 1.37
CA LEU A 118 -5.17 4.47 0.51
C LEU A 118 -6.43 5.17 1.04
N LEU A 119 -6.49 6.49 0.84
CA LEU A 119 -7.69 7.31 0.93
C LEU A 119 -8.32 7.38 -0.46
N ILE A 120 -9.41 6.63 -0.65
CA ILE A 120 -10.15 6.57 -1.92
C ILE A 120 -11.36 7.50 -1.82
N PRO A 121 -11.51 8.49 -2.71
CA PRO A 121 -12.66 9.40 -2.69
C PRO A 121 -13.93 8.70 -3.18
N GLU A 122 -15.10 9.28 -2.86
CA GLU A 122 -16.39 8.82 -3.38
C GLU A 122 -16.57 9.16 -4.86
N ASN A 123 -15.93 10.23 -5.33
CA ASN A 123 -15.96 10.69 -6.70
C ASN A 123 -14.69 10.22 -7.45
N ASP A 124 -14.86 9.47 -8.54
CA ASP A 124 -13.78 8.92 -9.37
C ASP A 124 -12.86 9.98 -10.00
N ASP A 125 -13.31 11.25 -10.07
CA ASP A 125 -12.54 12.38 -10.58
C ASP A 125 -11.72 13.09 -9.50
N GLU A 126 -11.91 12.74 -8.23
CA GLU A 126 -11.09 13.25 -7.13
C GLU A 126 -9.82 12.42 -6.92
N PRO A 127 -8.74 12.99 -6.36
CA PRO A 127 -7.47 12.29 -6.24
C PRO A 127 -7.49 11.18 -5.17
N VAL A 128 -6.95 10.02 -5.52
CA VAL A 128 -6.66 8.92 -4.59
C VAL A 128 -5.38 9.26 -3.85
N LYS A 129 -5.44 9.36 -2.52
CA LYS A 129 -4.29 9.75 -1.69
C LYS A 129 -3.75 8.54 -0.94
N LEU A 130 -2.46 8.59 -0.60
CA LEU A 130 -1.87 7.59 0.28
C LEU A 130 -2.22 7.95 1.74
N PHE A 131 -2.46 6.96 2.60
CA PHE A 131 -2.63 7.23 4.04
C PHE A 131 -1.34 7.81 4.65
N HIS A 132 -0.19 7.34 4.19
CA HIS A 132 1.11 7.78 4.67
C HIS A 132 2.13 7.84 3.52
N THR A 133 3.05 8.80 3.56
CA THR A 133 4.04 9.02 2.49
C THR A 133 5.07 7.90 2.39
N SER A 134 5.35 7.18 3.49
CA SER A 134 6.31 6.07 3.51
C SER A 134 5.90 4.89 2.63
N LEU A 135 4.64 4.81 2.17
CA LEU A 135 4.24 3.83 1.16
C LEU A 135 5.05 3.99 -0.14
N ARG A 136 5.42 5.23 -0.50
CA ARG A 136 6.30 5.47 -1.66
C ARG A 136 7.69 4.90 -1.41
N ASP A 137 8.25 5.18 -0.23
CA ASP A 137 9.58 4.71 0.16
C ASP A 137 9.64 3.18 0.19
N TYR A 138 8.59 2.53 0.71
CA TYR A 138 8.41 1.09 0.70
C TYR A 138 8.41 0.50 -0.72
N LEU A 139 7.58 1.05 -1.62
CA LEU A 139 7.45 0.56 -3.00
C LEU A 139 8.74 0.80 -3.82
N CYS A 140 9.49 1.85 -3.52
CA CYS A 140 10.69 2.23 -4.25
C CYS A 140 11.97 1.55 -3.72
N THR A 141 11.97 1.07 -2.47
CA THR A 141 13.19 0.54 -1.85
C THR A 141 13.15 -0.98 -1.75
N LYS A 142 13.98 -1.65 -2.56
CA LYS A 142 14.06 -3.11 -2.62
C LYS A 142 14.40 -3.76 -1.27
N ALA A 143 15.13 -3.07 -0.40
CA ALA A 143 15.45 -3.55 0.94
C ALA A 143 14.21 -3.67 1.85
N HIS A 144 13.15 -2.92 1.58
CA HIS A 144 11.93 -2.88 2.40
C HIS A 144 10.82 -3.78 1.85
N SER A 145 10.69 -3.87 0.52
CA SER A 145 9.55 -4.54 -0.13
C SER A 145 9.90 -5.84 -0.87
N GLU A 146 11.17 -6.25 -0.88
CA GLU A 146 11.67 -7.48 -1.53
C GLU A 146 11.10 -7.71 -2.95
N ASN A 147 10.11 -8.62 -3.08
CA ASN A 147 9.47 -8.98 -4.36
C ASN A 147 8.35 -8.02 -4.78
N LEU A 148 7.90 -7.13 -3.88
CA LEU A 148 6.87 -6.13 -4.13
C LEU A 148 7.44 -4.78 -4.59
N SER A 149 8.77 -4.64 -4.60
CA SER A 149 9.43 -3.42 -5.06
C SER A 149 9.16 -3.19 -6.55
N ILE A 150 8.82 -1.95 -6.92
CA ILE A 150 8.71 -1.58 -8.33
C ILE A 150 10.10 -1.48 -8.96
N ASN A 151 10.23 -1.87 -10.22
CA ASN A 151 11.44 -1.55 -10.99
C ASN A 151 11.39 -0.06 -11.37
N LEU A 152 12.13 0.78 -10.63
CA LEU A 152 12.13 2.24 -10.83
C LEU A 152 12.40 2.65 -12.28
N ASN A 153 13.44 2.11 -12.90
CA ASN A 153 13.84 2.48 -14.26
C ASN A 153 12.75 2.12 -15.29
N GLN A 154 12.22 0.90 -15.23
CA GLN A 154 11.16 0.46 -16.13
C GLN A 154 9.86 1.23 -15.88
N SER A 155 9.54 1.52 -14.62
CA SER A 155 8.32 2.21 -14.21
C SER A 155 8.35 3.69 -14.64
N HIS A 156 9.48 4.39 -14.47
CA HIS A 156 9.64 5.75 -14.97
C HIS A 156 9.52 5.83 -16.49
N ALA A 157 10.19 4.94 -17.22
CA ALA A 157 10.10 4.89 -18.68
C ALA A 157 8.66 4.62 -19.15
N MET A 158 7.98 3.66 -18.51
CA MET A 158 6.58 3.35 -18.80
C MET A 158 5.68 4.56 -18.54
N LEU A 159 5.80 5.24 -17.40
CA LEU A 159 4.98 6.41 -17.07
C LEU A 159 5.23 7.55 -18.05
N ALA A 160 6.50 7.85 -18.38
CA ALA A 160 6.84 8.89 -19.34
C ALA A 160 6.20 8.65 -20.71
N ILE A 161 6.30 7.41 -21.24
CA ILE A 161 5.67 7.03 -22.51
C ILE A 161 4.14 7.17 -22.42
N LYS A 162 3.53 6.71 -21.33
CA LYS A 162 2.07 6.79 -21.14
C LYS A 162 1.58 8.24 -21.04
N CYS A 163 2.29 9.10 -20.32
CA CYS A 163 1.94 10.52 -20.25
C CYS A 163 2.04 11.18 -21.63
N LEU A 164 3.09 10.91 -22.40
CA LEU A 164 3.23 11.45 -23.77
C LEU A 164 2.09 11.00 -24.69
N GLN A 165 1.61 9.76 -24.54
CA GLN A 165 0.47 9.24 -25.32
C GLN A 165 -0.87 9.90 -24.99
N VAL A 166 -0.98 10.62 -23.88
CA VAL A 166 -2.21 11.34 -23.48
C VAL A 166 -2.18 12.79 -23.97
N VAL A 167 -0.99 13.38 -24.10
CA VAL A 167 -0.80 14.78 -24.50
C VAL A 167 -0.81 14.97 -26.02
N VAL A 168 -0.55 13.90 -26.78
CA VAL A 168 -0.55 13.87 -28.25
C VAL A 168 -1.89 13.40 -28.77
#